data_AF-A0A349Z7W8-F1
#
_entry.id   AF-A0A349Z7W8-F1
#
_cell.length_a   1.000
_cell.length_b   1.000
_cell.length_c   1.000
_cell.angle_alpha   90.00
_cell.angle_beta   90.00
_cell.angle_gamma   90.00
#
_symmetry.space_group_name_H-M   'P 1'
#
loop_
_entity.id
_entity.type
_entity.pdbx_description
1 polymer ?
#
loop_
_entity_poly.entity_id
_entity_poly.type
_entity_poly.pdbx_seq_one_letter_code
_entity_poly.pdbx_strand_id
1 'polypeptide(L)'
;MPANSEIALLDTGEQFMLFARRPIVHFGYHTPPEAEMFAAWHWLKMNPAGHLLLPASRETVCLDLTKGHSVGKAHREDWLILGADGLREDCPPTDIKTTTFRYEPINPLIR
;
A
#
# COMPACT_ATOMS: atom_id res chain seq x y z
N MET A 1 9.18 -2.02 11.51
CA MET A 1 8.44 -3.09 10.81
C MET A 1 9.33 -4.34 10.69
N PRO A 2 8.80 -5.55 10.91
CA PRO A 2 9.53 -6.81 10.68
C PRO A 2 10.14 -6.90 9.27
N ALA A 3 11.22 -7.68 9.12
CA ALA A 3 11.91 -7.84 7.85
C ALA A 3 11.01 -8.44 6.75
N ASN A 4 10.06 -9.30 7.12
CA ASN A 4 9.21 -10.06 6.20
C ASN A 4 7.79 -9.49 6.03
N SER A 5 7.49 -8.32 6.60
CA SER A 5 6.18 -7.70 6.38
C SER A 5 6.03 -7.26 4.93
N GLU A 6 4.91 -7.65 4.32
CA GLU A 6 4.53 -7.22 2.98
C GLU A 6 4.04 -5.77 2.99
N ILE A 7 4.35 -5.04 1.91
CA ILE A 7 3.87 -3.68 1.70
C ILE A 7 2.96 -3.65 0.48
N ALA A 8 1.72 -3.17 0.65
CA ALA A 8 0.90 -2.75 -0.48
C ALA A 8 1.18 -1.29 -0.81
N LEU A 9 1.55 -1.04 -2.07
CA LEU A 9 1.81 0.30 -2.59
C LEU A 9 0.52 0.87 -3.20
N LEU A 10 0.19 2.11 -2.85
CA LEU A 10 -0.84 2.90 -3.52
C LEU A 10 -0.18 3.97 -4.38
N ASP A 11 -0.92 4.50 -5.36
CA ASP A 11 -0.43 5.50 -6.31
C ASP A 11 0.84 5.03 -7.04
N THR A 12 0.83 3.73 -7.39
CA THR A 12 2.01 3.04 -7.94
C THR A 12 2.38 3.49 -9.35
N GLY A 13 3.67 3.80 -9.54
CA GLY A 13 4.32 3.71 -10.84
C GLY A 13 5.10 2.39 -10.96
N GLU A 14 5.06 1.73 -12.12
CA GLU A 14 5.66 0.40 -12.33
C GLU A 14 7.15 0.31 -11.93
N GLN A 15 7.88 1.42 -12.00
CA GLN A 15 9.30 1.49 -11.63
C GLN A 15 9.60 1.28 -10.12
N PHE A 16 8.61 1.36 -9.22
CA PHE A 16 8.84 1.25 -7.78
C PHE A 16 9.24 -0.15 -7.31
N MET A 17 8.89 -1.19 -8.06
CA MET A 17 9.17 -2.58 -7.68
C MET A 17 10.63 -2.99 -7.93
N LEU A 18 11.35 -2.31 -8.82
CA LEU A 18 12.70 -2.70 -9.27
C LEU A 18 13.75 -2.76 -8.15
N PHE A 19 13.53 -2.01 -7.06
CA PHE A 19 14.45 -1.94 -5.91
C PHE A 19 13.84 -2.49 -4.62
N ALA A 20 12.70 -3.17 -4.70
CA ALA A 20 12.05 -3.75 -3.54
C ALA A 20 12.95 -4.82 -2.90
N ARG A 21 13.08 -4.79 -1.57
CA ARG A 21 13.85 -5.78 -0.78
C ARG A 21 12.96 -6.72 0.03
N ARG A 22 11.64 -6.58 -0.13
CA ARG A 22 10.59 -7.34 0.55
C ARG A 22 9.41 -7.52 -0.41
N PRO A 23 8.49 -8.45 -0.16
CA PRO A 23 7.32 -8.63 -1.02
C PRO A 23 6.50 -7.34 -1.11
N ILE A 24 6.07 -7.01 -2.33
CA ILE A 24 5.27 -5.84 -2.65
C ILE A 24 3.94 -6.28 -3.24
N VAL A 25 2.87 -5.61 -2.86
CA VAL A 25 1.53 -5.76 -3.43
C VAL A 25 1.11 -4.45 -4.11
N HIS A 26 0.37 -4.53 -5.21
CA HIS A 26 -0.30 -3.37 -5.80
C HIS A 26 -1.62 -3.81 -6.46
N PHE A 27 -2.51 -2.85 -6.75
CA PHE A 27 -3.90 -3.13 -7.15
C PHE A 27 -4.19 -2.84 -8.63
N GLY A 28 -3.17 -2.97 -9.47
CA GLY A 28 -3.22 -2.67 -10.90
C GLY A 28 -2.83 -1.23 -11.24
N TYR A 29 -2.11 -1.05 -12.34
CA TYR A 29 -1.74 0.27 -12.85
C TYR A 29 -2.98 0.96 -13.45
N HIS A 30 -3.11 2.28 -13.24
CA HIS A 30 -4.29 3.08 -13.62
C HIS A 30 -5.62 2.62 -13.00
N THR A 31 -5.60 1.82 -11.93
CA THR A 31 -6.82 1.54 -11.17
C THR A 31 -7.38 2.86 -10.61
N PRO A 32 -8.67 3.15 -10.75
CA PRO A 32 -9.26 4.40 -10.25
C PRO A 32 -9.01 4.59 -8.75
N PRO A 33 -8.73 5.83 -8.29
CA PRO A 33 -8.31 6.10 -6.92
C PRO A 33 -9.20 5.50 -5.83
N GLU A 34 -10.53 5.51 -6.00
CA GLU A 34 -11.47 4.96 -5.03
C GLU A 34 -11.41 3.43 -4.99
N ALA A 35 -11.28 2.80 -6.16
CA ALA A 35 -11.19 1.35 -6.30
C ALA A 35 -9.86 0.82 -5.75
N GLU A 36 -8.75 1.52 -6.00
CA GLU A 36 -7.44 1.22 -5.41
C GLU A 36 -7.50 1.32 -3.88
N MET A 37 -8.11 2.40 -3.36
CA MET A 37 -8.26 2.61 -1.91
C MET A 37 -9.10 1.51 -1.25
N PHE A 38 -10.23 1.14 -1.86
CA PHE A 38 -11.07 0.05 -1.35
C PHE A 38 -10.32 -1.29 -1.37
N ALA A 39 -9.60 -1.58 -2.45
CA ALA A 39 -8.79 -2.80 -2.56
C ALA A 39 -7.67 -2.84 -1.51
N ALA A 40 -6.98 -1.72 -1.29
CA ALA A 40 -5.94 -1.58 -0.26
C ALA A 40 -6.48 -1.77 1.15
N TRP A 41 -7.59 -1.11 1.48
CA TRP A 41 -8.28 -1.25 2.75
C TRP A 41 -8.69 -2.70 3.00
N HIS A 42 -9.32 -3.35 2.00
CA HIS A 42 -9.76 -4.73 2.09
C HIS A 42 -8.57 -5.69 2.22
N TRP A 43 -7.49 -5.47 1.46
CA TRP A 43 -6.27 -6.25 1.54
C TRP A 43 -5.64 -6.16 2.93
N LEU A 44 -5.47 -4.96 3.50
CA LEU A 44 -4.86 -4.78 4.80
C LEU A 44 -5.74 -5.37 5.93
N LYS A 45 -7.07 -5.31 5.78
CA LYS A 45 -8.01 -5.97 6.70
C LYS A 45 -7.81 -7.50 6.73
N MET A 46 -7.53 -8.11 5.58
CA MET A 46 -7.25 -9.55 5.46
C MET A 46 -5.80 -9.92 5.80
N ASN A 47 -4.88 -8.95 5.81
CA ASN A 47 -3.46 -9.13 6.05
C ASN A 47 -2.98 -8.19 7.17
N PRO A 48 -3.37 -8.42 8.43
CA PRO A 48 -3.14 -7.46 9.52
C PRO A 48 -1.66 -7.25 9.89
N ALA A 49 -0.75 -8.12 9.42
CA ALA A 49 0.70 -7.95 9.57
C ALA A 49 1.34 -7.16 8.40
N GLY A 50 0.57 -6.88 7.35
CA GLY A 50 0.95 -6.07 6.20
C GLY A 50 0.87 -4.57 6.50
N HIS A 51 1.37 -3.76 5.58
CA HIS A 51 1.37 -2.30 5.69
C HIS A 51 1.02 -1.67 4.34
N LEU A 52 0.39 -0.49 4.37
CA LEU A 52 0.20 0.36 3.20
C LEU A 52 1.34 1.37 3.12
N LEU A 53 1.87 1.62 1.92
CA LEU A 53 2.74 2.75 1.61
C LEU A 53 2.00 3.66 0.64
N LEU A 54 1.73 4.89 1.06
CA LEU A 54 0.91 5.86 0.34
C LEU A 54 1.38 7.29 0.60
N PRO A 55 1.12 8.24 -0.32
CA PRO A 55 1.42 9.64 -0.09
C PRO A 55 0.53 10.22 1.03
N ALA A 56 1.09 11.09 1.85
CA ALA A 56 0.38 11.76 2.95
C ALA A 56 -0.74 12.69 2.45
N SER A 57 -0.66 13.13 1.20
CA SER A 57 -1.66 13.95 0.50
C SER A 57 -2.86 13.14 0.02
N ARG A 58 -2.86 11.80 0.16
CA ARG A 58 -3.93 10.95 -0.35
C ARG A 58 -5.23 11.18 0.40
N GLU A 59 -6.23 11.71 -0.29
CA GLU A 59 -7.58 11.83 0.27
C GLU A 59 -8.22 10.45 0.45
N THR A 60 -8.79 10.20 1.63
CA THR A 60 -9.43 8.92 1.95
C THR A 60 -10.38 9.04 3.13
N VAL A 61 -11.50 8.32 3.04
CA VAL A 61 -12.42 8.06 4.16
C VAL A 61 -12.19 6.68 4.79
N CYS A 62 -11.37 5.83 4.17
CA CYS A 62 -11.14 4.45 4.56
C CYS A 62 -10.01 4.31 5.59
N LEU A 63 -9.12 5.30 5.68
CA LEU A 63 -7.93 5.26 6.51
C LEU A 63 -7.90 6.43 7.50
N ASP A 64 -7.30 6.21 8.66
CA ASP A 64 -6.88 7.25 9.58
C ASP A 64 -5.38 7.51 9.41
N LEU A 65 -5.05 8.47 8.54
CA LEU A 65 -3.64 8.78 8.21
C LEU A 65 -2.85 9.34 9.40
N THR A 66 -3.51 9.77 10.47
CA THR A 66 -2.81 10.25 11.68
C THR A 66 -2.06 9.13 12.42
N LYS A 67 -2.42 7.87 12.14
CA LYS A 67 -1.72 6.68 12.63
C LYS A 67 -0.56 6.24 11.73
N GLY A 68 -0.34 6.94 10.61
CA GLY A 68 0.75 6.67 9.70
C GLY A 68 2.09 7.15 10.25
N HIS A 69 3.16 6.40 9.97
CA HIS A 69 4.52 6.83 10.25
C HIS A 69 5.15 7.41 8.98
N SER A 70 5.75 8.59 9.08
CA SER A 70 6.49 9.17 7.95
C SER A 70 7.74 8.33 7.62
N VAL A 71 7.92 8.03 6.34
CA VAL A 71 9.09 7.28 5.83
C VAL A 71 9.97 8.11 4.89
N GLY A 72 9.72 9.42 4.84
CA GLY A 72 10.50 10.39 4.07
C GLY A 72 9.76 10.98 2.88
N LYS A 73 10.50 11.76 2.09
CA LYS A 73 9.98 12.53 0.96
C LYS A 73 10.56 12.01 -0.35
N ALA A 74 9.69 11.72 -1.32
CA ALA A 74 10.07 11.26 -2.65
C ALA A 74 9.04 11.73 -3.68
N HIS A 75 9.49 12.03 -4.91
CA HIS A 75 8.62 12.55 -5.98
C HIS A 75 7.78 13.79 -5.58
N ARG A 76 8.34 14.64 -4.70
CA ARG A 76 7.69 15.84 -4.12
C ARG A 76 6.55 15.55 -3.13
N GLU A 77 6.27 14.29 -2.83
CA GLU A 77 5.30 13.84 -1.83
C GLU A 77 5.99 13.40 -0.54
N ASP A 78 5.35 13.64 0.60
CA ASP A 78 5.69 13.00 1.86
C ASP A 78 4.98 11.65 1.92
N TRP A 79 5.71 10.59 2.29
CA TRP A 79 5.18 9.22 2.27
C TRP A 79 4.94 8.70 3.68
N LEU A 80 3.84 7.98 3.84
CA LEU A 80 3.44 7.32 5.08
C LEU A 80 3.48 5.81 4.92
N ILE A 81 3.91 5.12 5.97
CA ILE A 81 3.63 3.70 6.16
C ILE A 81 2.52 3.55 7.21
N LEU A 82 1.48 2.77 6.89
CA LEU A 82 0.29 2.62 7.71
C LEU A 82 0.00 1.14 7.98
N GLY A 83 -0.20 0.78 9.25
CA GLY A 83 -0.58 -0.57 9.68
C GLY A 83 -2.11 -0.75 9.76
N ALA A 84 -2.54 -1.96 10.16
CA ALA A 84 -3.95 -2.31 10.29
C ALA A 84 -4.72 -1.47 11.33
N ASP A 85 -4.02 -0.90 12.33
CA ASP A 85 -4.58 0.03 13.29
C ASP A 85 -5.02 1.37 12.66
N GLY A 86 -4.52 1.67 11.46
CA GLY A 86 -4.92 2.79 10.61
C GLY A 86 -6.18 2.59 9.78
N LEU A 87 -6.77 1.39 9.77
CA LEU A 87 -8.04 1.15 9.08
C LEU A 87 -9.20 1.82 9.82
N ARG A 88 -10.08 2.50 9.07
CA ARG A 88 -11.41 2.82 9.58
C ARG A 88 -12.32 1.60 9.46
N GLU A 89 -13.37 1.58 10.29
CA GLU A 89 -14.34 0.46 10.33
C GLU A 89 -15.03 0.24 8.99
N ASP A 90 -15.32 1.34 8.28
CA ASP A 90 -16.01 1.36 7.00
C ASP A 90 -15.13 1.94 5.89
N CYS A 91 -15.30 1.38 4.69
CA CYS A 91 -14.76 1.90 3.45
C CYS A 91 -15.81 1.67 2.34
N PRO A 92 -16.23 2.72 1.61
CA PRO A 92 -17.23 2.58 0.55
C PRO A 92 -16.78 1.56 -0.50
N PRO A 93 -17.60 0.53 -0.79
CA PRO A 93 -17.26 -0.45 -1.81
C PRO A 93 -17.35 0.15 -3.21
N THR A 94 -16.61 -0.44 -4.15
CA THR A 94 -16.64 -0.08 -5.57
C THR A 94 -17.01 -1.28 -6.43
N ASP A 95 -17.81 -1.07 -7.48
CA ASP A 95 -18.14 -2.12 -8.46
C ASP A 95 -17.01 -2.38 -9.47
N ILE A 96 -15.95 -1.57 -9.42
CA ILE A 96 -14.77 -1.71 -10.27
C ILE A 96 -13.95 -2.91 -9.81
N LYS A 97 -13.78 -3.89 -10.69
CA LYS A 97 -12.95 -5.06 -10.38
C LYS A 97 -11.48 -4.67 -10.38
N THR A 98 -10.84 -4.83 -9.22
CA THR A 98 -9.40 -4.66 -9.06
C THR A 98 -8.72 -6.03 -9.05
N THR A 99 -7.49 -6.07 -9.55
CA THR A 99 -6.63 -7.26 -9.46
C THR A 99 -5.51 -6.96 -8.49
N THR A 100 -5.29 -7.85 -7.53
CA THR A 100 -4.14 -7.76 -6.62
C THR A 100 -2.96 -8.46 -7.26
N PHE A 101 -1.88 -7.71 -7.47
CA PHE A 101 -0.62 -8.22 -7.99
C PHE A 101 0.39 -8.28 -6.85
N ARG A 102 1.15 -9.38 -6.77
CA ARG A 102 2.17 -9.60 -5.76
C ARG A 102 3.52 -9.81 -6.44
N TYR A 103 4.48 -8.97 -6.11
CA TYR A 103 5.86 -9.05 -6.54
C TYR A 103 6.74 -9.58 -5.40
N GLU A 104 7.38 -10.71 -5.64
CA GLU A 104 8.44 -11.26 -4.78
C GLU A 104 9.78 -10.83 -5.35
N PRO A 105 10.54 -9.96 -4.67
CA PRO A 105 11.86 -9.59 -5.15
C PRO A 105 12.78 -10.79 -5.14
N ILE A 106 13.33 -11.11 -6.33
CA ILE A 106 14.42 -12.06 -6.46
C ILE A 106 15.66 -11.34 -5.93
N ASN A 107 16.00 -11.53 -4.65
CA ASN A 107 17.16 -10.87 -4.08
C ASN A 107 18.42 -11.76 -4.21
N PRO A 108 19.42 -11.42 -5.06
CA PRO A 108 20.67 -12.16 -5.14
C PRO A 108 21.62 -11.91 -3.94
N LEU A 109 21.26 -11.03 -3.00
CA LEU A 109 22.13 -10.59 -1.90
C LEU A 109 21.69 -11.06 -0.49
N ILE A 110 20.77 -12.02 -0.40
CA ILE A 110 20.57 -12.82 0.83
C ILE A 110 21.27 -14.16 0.59
N ARG A 111 22.50 -14.28 1.09
CA ARG A 111 23.16 -15.55 1.38
C ARG A 111 23.29 -15.70 2.89
#